data_AF-A0A5B7D0E8-F1
#
_entry.id   AF-A0A5B7D0E8-F1
#
_cell.length_a   1.000
_cell.length_b   1.000
_cell.length_c   1.000
_cell.angle_alpha   90.00
_cell.angle_beta   90.00
_cell.angle_gamma   90.00
#
_symmetry.space_group_name_H-M   'P 1'
#
loop_
_entity.id
_entity.type
_entity.pdbx_description
1 polymer ?
#
loop_
_entity_poly.entity_id
_entity_poly.type
_entity_poly.pdbx_seq_one_letter_code
_entity_poly.pdbx_strand_id
1 'polypeptide(L)'
;MSSDAAKRPQSMDTPNSSQSEEPRLKIPRRSLGEEDVSQRVKELQIRVQEKKEVLRKLNLAKTYRTKWETQDLSTVTNHWLEVCQTALEDLRARLKEGLAGDKGQPQLTLKTLVLNLGIDLELVQLDEEEDCFIT
;
A
#
# COMPACT_ATOMS: atom_id res chain seq x y z
N MET A 1 -44.10 90.50 11.97
CA MET A 1 -44.88 89.35 12.48
C MET A 1 -43.92 88.17 12.44
N SER A 2 -43.36 87.73 13.57
CA SER A 2 -44.03 86.88 14.59
C SER A 2 -44.49 85.59 13.92
N SER A 3 -44.24 84.38 14.40
CA SER A 3 -43.81 83.84 15.69
C SER A 3 -43.65 82.31 15.42
N ASP A 4 -42.60 81.65 15.89
CA ASP A 4 -42.57 80.90 17.16
C ASP A 4 -42.90 79.40 17.01
N ALA A 5 -42.24 78.65 17.88
CA ALA A 5 -42.06 77.23 18.17
C ALA A 5 -43.15 76.19 17.77
N ALA A 6 -42.71 74.94 17.51
CA ALA A 6 -42.68 73.89 18.56
C ALA A 6 -42.30 72.47 18.07
N LYS A 7 -41.71 71.71 19.02
CA LYS A 7 -41.79 70.25 19.29
C LYS A 7 -40.71 69.26 18.78
N ARG A 8 -40.00 68.68 19.77
CA ARG A 8 -39.25 67.38 19.84
C ARG A 8 -40.15 66.14 19.50
N PRO A 9 -39.71 64.84 19.45
CA PRO A 9 -38.42 64.20 19.82
C PRO A 9 -37.87 63.05 18.89
N GLN A 10 -36.71 62.48 19.29
CA GLN A 10 -36.26 61.06 19.23
C GLN A 10 -35.75 60.32 17.95
N SER A 11 -34.54 59.76 18.17
CA SER A 11 -33.92 58.46 17.78
C SER A 11 -33.49 58.14 16.34
N MET A 12 -32.19 57.98 16.15
CA MET A 12 -31.52 56.69 15.83
C MET A 12 -30.12 56.76 16.48
N ASP A 13 -29.88 55.99 17.55
CA ASP A 13 -29.31 54.64 17.51
C ASP A 13 -27.86 54.60 17.05
N THR A 14 -26.95 54.71 18.01
CA THR A 14 -25.85 53.73 18.17
C THR A 14 -25.47 53.67 19.65
N PRO A 15 -25.88 52.62 20.36
CA PRO A 15 -25.17 52.19 21.55
C PRO A 15 -24.25 51.02 21.22
N ASN A 16 -23.14 50.99 21.94
CA ASN A 16 -22.45 49.77 22.38
C ASN A 16 -21.47 49.14 21.39
N SER A 17 -20.20 49.56 21.46
CA SER A 17 -19.09 48.61 21.26
C SER A 17 -18.45 48.33 22.61
N SER A 18 -18.99 47.29 23.22
CA SER A 18 -18.53 46.61 24.41
C SER A 18 -17.02 46.41 24.45
N GLN A 19 -16.51 46.56 25.67
CA GLN A 19 -15.28 46.01 26.22
C GLN A 19 -14.70 44.81 25.46
N SER A 20 -13.48 44.96 24.98
CA SER A 20 -12.51 43.86 24.94
C SER A 20 -11.24 44.37 25.59
N GLU A 21 -11.11 44.10 26.89
CA GLU A 21 -9.81 44.03 27.52
C GLU A 21 -9.07 42.86 26.86
N GLU A 22 -8.24 43.15 25.86
CA GLU A 22 -7.21 42.20 25.46
C GLU A 22 -6.33 41.93 26.69
N PRO A 23 -6.18 40.67 27.12
CA PRO A 23 -5.21 40.35 28.15
C PRO A 23 -3.83 40.59 27.51
N ARG A 24 -3.25 41.75 27.80
CA ARG A 24 -1.83 42.00 27.52
C ARG A 24 -1.05 40.96 28.30
N LEU A 25 -0.72 39.86 27.64
CA LEU A 25 0.27 38.91 28.09
C LEU A 25 1.56 39.70 28.27
N LYS A 26 1.83 40.12 29.51
CA LYS A 26 3.14 40.58 29.94
C LYS A 26 4.05 39.37 29.78
N ILE A 27 4.60 39.18 28.59
CA ILE A 27 5.69 38.25 28.36
C ILE A 27 6.83 38.79 29.20
N PRO A 28 7.24 38.12 30.29
CA PRO A 28 8.48 38.48 30.95
C PRO A 28 9.56 38.25 29.89
N ARG A 29 10.24 39.30 29.44
CA ARG A 29 11.48 39.17 28.66
C ARG A 29 12.51 38.52 29.59
N ARG A 30 12.45 37.19 29.75
CA ARG A 30 13.59 36.39 30.17
C ARG A 30 14.53 36.41 28.99
N SER A 31 15.68 37.04 29.14
CA SER A 31 16.83 36.74 28.30
C SER A 31 17.13 35.26 28.48
N LEU A 32 16.61 34.42 27.59
CA LEU A 32 17.03 33.03 27.51
C LEU A 32 18.51 33.08 27.14
N GLY A 33 19.37 32.61 28.04
CA GLY A 33 20.81 32.57 27.79
C GLY A 33 21.09 31.79 26.50
N GLU A 34 22.16 32.14 25.81
CA GLU A 34 22.59 31.44 24.58
C GLU A 34 22.67 29.91 24.80
N GLU A 35 22.99 29.50 26.03
CA GLU A 35 22.98 28.11 26.50
C GLU A 35 21.60 27.42 26.39
N ASP A 36 20.53 28.11 26.77
CA ASP A 36 19.14 27.60 26.78
C ASP A 36 18.60 27.49 25.34
N VAL A 37 18.95 28.47 24.50
CA VAL A 37 18.65 28.42 23.07
C VAL A 37 19.41 27.27 22.40
N SER A 38 20.69 27.07 22.74
CA SER A 38 21.52 25.98 22.22
C SER A 38 20.98 24.60 22.62
N GLN A 39 20.53 24.44 23.86
CA GLN A 39 19.87 23.21 24.34
C GLN A 39 18.58 22.96 23.57
N ARG A 40 17.75 23.98 23.36
CA ARG A 40 16.50 23.87 22.61
C ARG A 40 16.72 23.47 21.15
N VAL A 41 17.76 24.01 20.51
CA VAL A 41 18.14 23.65 19.14
C VAL A 41 18.58 22.19 19.06
N LYS A 42 19.39 21.71 20.01
CA LYS A 42 19.83 20.30 20.08
C LYS A 42 18.64 19.35 20.24
N GLU A 43 17.71 19.66 21.15
CA GLU A 43 16.49 18.86 21.32
C GLU A 43 15.64 18.80 20.05
N LEU A 44 15.48 19.93 19.36
CA LEU A 44 14.73 19.98 18.11
C LEU A 44 15.42 19.20 17.00
N GLN A 45 16.75 19.24 16.91
CA GLN A 45 17.52 18.44 15.96
C GLN A 45 17.36 16.94 16.22
N ILE A 46 17.39 16.51 17.48
CA ILE A 46 17.14 15.10 17.86
C ILE A 46 15.74 14.67 17.41
N ARG A 47 14.70 15.47 17.73
CA ARG A 47 13.32 15.17 17.30
C ARG A 47 13.16 15.14 15.78
N VAL A 48 13.86 16.02 15.06
CA VAL A 48 13.86 16.01 13.59
C VAL A 48 14.48 14.72 13.08
N GLN A 49 15.60 14.29 13.66
CA GLN A 49 16.29 13.07 13.24
C GLN A 49 15.46 11.81 13.53
N GLU A 50 14.83 11.74 14.70
CA GLU A 50 13.90 10.66 15.05
C GLU A 50 12.74 10.58 14.07
N LYS A 51 12.10 11.72 13.76
CA LYS A 51 10.99 11.78 12.79
C LYS A 51 11.43 11.41 11.38
N LYS A 52 12.64 11.80 10.96
CA LYS A 52 13.22 11.39 9.67
C LYS A 52 13.42 9.87 9.61
N GLU A 53 13.90 9.26 10.68
CA GLU A 53 14.09 7.81 10.72
C GLU A 53 12.75 7.06 10.73
N VAL A 54 11.74 7.58 11.44
CA VAL A 54 10.37 7.04 11.38
C VAL A 54 9.80 7.15 9.97
N LEU A 55 9.97 8.30 9.30
CA LEU A 55 9.55 8.48 7.91
C LEU A 55 10.29 7.55 6.96
N ARG A 56 11.58 7.31 7.16
CA ARG A 56 12.37 6.36 6.36
C ARG A 56 11.83 4.95 6.49
N LYS A 57 11.57 4.50 7.73
CA LYS A 57 10.97 3.17 8.00
C LYS A 57 9.57 3.06 7.42
N LEU A 58 8.76 4.11 7.54
CA LEU A 58 7.41 4.13 6.98
C LEU A 58 7.42 4.11 5.45
N ASN A 59 8.32 4.88 4.83
CA ASN A 59 8.50 4.86 3.37
C ASN A 59 8.98 3.50 2.90
N LEU A 60 9.92 2.87 3.62
CA LEU A 60 10.36 1.52 3.30
C LEU A 60 9.21 0.52 3.38
N ALA A 61 8.42 0.55 4.46
CA ALA A 61 7.24 -0.29 4.62
C ALA A 61 6.17 0.01 3.55
N LYS A 62 5.98 1.28 3.17
CA LYS A 62 5.09 1.69 2.09
C LYS A 62 5.59 1.15 0.75
N THR A 63 6.87 1.31 0.43
CA THR A 63 7.48 0.80 -0.80
C THR A 63 7.36 -0.71 -0.88
N TYR A 64 7.58 -1.44 0.22
CA TYR A 64 7.34 -2.88 0.24
C TYR A 64 5.85 -3.19 0.07
N ARG A 65 4.92 -2.52 0.77
CA ARG A 65 3.47 -2.74 0.56
C ARG A 65 3.00 -2.42 -0.87
N THR A 66 3.60 -1.43 -1.55
CA THR A 66 3.26 -1.08 -2.93
C THR A 66 3.97 -1.93 -3.97
N LYS A 67 5.19 -2.43 -3.67
CA LYS A 67 5.91 -3.38 -4.55
C LYS A 67 5.46 -4.82 -4.33
N TRP A 68 4.81 -5.12 -3.21
CA TRP A 68 4.07 -6.35 -2.95
C TRP A 68 2.68 -6.28 -3.60
N GLU A 69 2.70 -5.89 -4.87
CA GLU A 69 1.89 -6.52 -5.90
C GLU A 69 2.31 -8.01 -5.99
N THR A 70 2.18 -8.74 -4.87
CA THR A 70 2.25 -10.21 -4.82
C THR A 70 1.15 -10.83 -5.66
N GLN A 71 0.15 -10.03 -6.06
CA GLN A 71 -0.81 -10.34 -7.10
C GLN A 71 -0.14 -10.69 -8.43
N ASP A 72 0.96 -10.02 -8.80
CA ASP A 72 1.63 -10.34 -10.06
C ASP A 72 2.43 -11.64 -9.97
N LEU A 73 3.07 -11.93 -8.84
CA LEU A 73 3.89 -13.14 -8.73
C LEU A 73 3.02 -14.41 -8.76
N SER A 74 1.89 -14.44 -8.06
CA SER A 74 0.97 -15.57 -8.12
C SER A 74 0.35 -15.71 -9.51
N THR A 75 -0.01 -14.60 -10.15
CA THR A 75 -0.60 -14.62 -11.49
C THR A 75 0.40 -15.12 -12.54
N VAL A 76 1.64 -14.64 -12.49
CA VAL A 76 2.73 -15.09 -13.36
C VAL A 76 3.05 -16.56 -13.09
N THR A 77 3.10 -16.99 -11.82
CA THR A 77 3.34 -18.39 -11.46
C THR A 77 2.24 -19.30 -12.01
N ASN A 78 0.97 -18.92 -11.82
CA ASN A 78 -0.16 -19.68 -12.34
C ASN A 78 -0.15 -19.72 -13.86
N HIS A 79 0.16 -18.60 -14.53
CA HIS A 79 0.25 -18.56 -15.98
C HIS A 79 1.35 -19.49 -16.53
N TRP A 80 2.54 -19.49 -15.91
CA TRP A 80 3.61 -20.42 -16.29
C TRP A 80 3.23 -21.87 -16.00
N LEU A 81 2.52 -22.13 -14.91
CA LEU A 81 2.02 -23.45 -14.55
C LEU A 81 1.01 -23.95 -15.60
N GLU A 82 0.03 -23.15 -15.99
CA GLU A 82 -0.93 -23.46 -17.06
C GLU A 82 -0.22 -23.77 -18.39
N VAL A 83 0.78 -22.96 -18.76
CA VAL A 83 1.56 -23.16 -20.00
C VAL A 83 2.34 -24.47 -19.93
N CYS A 84 2.96 -24.79 -18.80
CA CYS A 84 3.68 -26.04 -18.60
C CYS A 84 2.76 -27.25 -18.64
N GLN A 85 1.59 -27.17 -18.01
CA GLN A 85 0.55 -28.21 -18.03
C GLN A 85 0.05 -28.47 -19.45
N THR A 86 -0.27 -27.40 -20.18
CA THR A 86 -0.68 -27.49 -21.60
C THR A 86 0.42 -28.11 -22.46
N ALA A 87 1.68 -27.68 -22.28
CA ALA A 87 2.81 -28.22 -23.02
C ALA A 87 3.07 -29.71 -22.72
N LEU A 88 2.83 -30.15 -21.48
CA LEU A 88 2.91 -31.56 -21.08
C LEU A 88 1.80 -32.40 -21.73
N GLU A 89 0.58 -31.87 -21.82
CA GLU A 89 -0.51 -32.54 -22.53
C GLU A 89 -0.25 -32.64 -24.03
N ASP A 90 0.25 -31.57 -24.65
CA ASP A 90 0.67 -31.55 -26.05
C ASP A 90 1.80 -32.56 -26.31
N LEU A 91 2.78 -32.63 -25.41
CA LEU A 91 3.87 -33.61 -25.51
C LEU A 91 3.32 -35.03 -25.38
N ARG A 92 2.40 -35.28 -24.44
CA ARG A 92 1.73 -36.57 -24.27
C ARG A 92 0.96 -36.95 -25.53
N ALA A 93 0.24 -36.02 -26.14
CA ALA A 93 -0.51 -36.25 -27.38
C ALA A 93 0.42 -36.61 -28.55
N ARG A 94 1.50 -35.86 -28.75
CA ARG A 94 2.51 -36.13 -29.80
C ARG A 94 3.21 -37.48 -29.61
N LEU A 95 3.54 -37.84 -28.38
CA LEU A 95 4.14 -39.14 -28.08
C LEU A 95 3.14 -40.27 -28.33
N LYS A 96 1.86 -40.10 -27.95
CA LYS A 96 0.82 -41.07 -28.28
C LYS A 96 0.65 -41.24 -29.79
N GLU A 97 0.65 -40.16 -30.57
CA GLU A 97 0.57 -40.22 -32.03
C GLU A 97 1.78 -40.90 -32.67
N GLY A 98 2.99 -40.59 -32.20
CA GLY A 98 4.24 -41.19 -32.69
C GLY A 98 4.39 -42.68 -32.33
N LEU A 99 3.88 -43.10 -31.18
CA LEU A 99 3.88 -44.51 -30.75
C LEU A 99 2.62 -45.29 -31.13
N ALA A 100 1.54 -44.66 -31.60
CA ALA A 100 0.32 -45.33 -32.04
C ALA A 100 0.51 -46.25 -33.27
N GLY A 101 1.69 -46.23 -33.90
CA GLY A 101 2.09 -47.23 -34.89
C GLY A 101 2.35 -48.62 -34.29
N ASP A 102 2.62 -48.72 -32.98
CA ASP A 102 2.97 -49.96 -32.30
C ASP A 102 1.81 -50.42 -31.40
N LYS A 103 1.08 -51.43 -31.85
CA LYS A 103 -0.13 -51.96 -31.21
C LYS A 103 0.21 -52.58 -29.86
N GLY A 104 0.04 -51.83 -28.77
CA GLY A 104 -0.02 -52.39 -27.42
C GLY A 104 0.83 -51.72 -26.35
N GLN A 105 1.36 -50.52 -26.57
CA GLN A 105 2.00 -49.81 -25.48
C GLN A 105 0.97 -49.32 -24.43
N PRO A 106 1.30 -49.46 -23.12
CA PRO A 106 0.47 -48.94 -22.05
C PRO A 106 0.30 -47.44 -22.24
N GLN A 107 -0.90 -46.93 -21.97
CA GLN A 107 -1.18 -45.50 -22.03
C GLN A 107 -0.08 -44.75 -21.25
N LEU A 108 0.66 -43.87 -21.92
CA LEU A 108 1.68 -43.06 -21.28
C LEU A 108 1.00 -42.16 -20.23
N THR A 109 1.06 -42.58 -18.97
CA THR A 109 0.52 -41.90 -17.80
C THR A 109 1.28 -40.59 -17.59
N LEU A 110 0.58 -39.50 -17.29
CA LEU A 110 1.17 -38.18 -17.10
C LEU A 110 2.20 -38.22 -15.95
N LYS A 111 1.93 -38.99 -14.89
CA LYS A 111 2.91 -39.31 -13.83
C LYS A 111 4.25 -39.81 -14.36
N THR A 112 4.22 -40.76 -15.29
CA THR A 112 5.45 -41.36 -15.86
C THR A 112 6.18 -40.36 -16.76
N LEU A 113 5.43 -39.53 -17.49
CA LEU A 113 6.02 -38.46 -18.32
C LEU A 113 6.72 -37.40 -17.45
N VAL A 114 6.07 -36.94 -16.38
CA VAL A 114 6.61 -35.93 -15.46
C VAL A 114 7.86 -36.45 -14.75
N LEU A 115 7.83 -37.70 -14.26
CA LEU A 115 8.99 -38.37 -13.66
C LEU A 115 10.15 -38.51 -14.64
N ASN A 116 9.88 -38.87 -15.90
CA ASN A 116 10.90 -39.01 -16.93
C ASN A 116 11.55 -37.68 -17.33
N LEU A 117 10.82 -36.57 -17.18
CA LEU A 117 11.33 -35.21 -17.40
C LEU A 117 12.10 -34.66 -16.19
N GLY A 118 12.10 -35.37 -15.06
CA GLY A 118 12.74 -34.93 -13.83
C GLY A 118 12.05 -33.73 -13.19
N ILE A 119 10.75 -33.54 -13.48
CA ILE A 119 9.94 -32.46 -12.92
C ILE A 119 9.31 -32.97 -11.62
N ASP A 120 9.30 -32.12 -10.60
CA ASP A 120 8.64 -32.43 -9.33
C ASP A 120 7.12 -32.44 -9.49
N LEU A 121 6.46 -33.47 -8.96
CA LEU A 121 5.00 -33.65 -9.10
C LEU A 121 4.23 -32.57 -8.34
N GLU A 122 4.77 -32.13 -7.21
CA GLU A 122 4.18 -31.04 -6.41
C GLU A 122 4.20 -29.70 -7.15
N LEU A 123 5.20 -29.48 -8.01
CA LEU A 123 5.37 -28.23 -8.74
C LEU A 123 4.32 -28.04 -9.85
N VAL A 124 3.89 -29.14 -10.48
CA VAL A 124 2.89 -29.12 -11.56
C VAL A 124 1.47 -29.39 -11.02
N GLN A 125 1.35 -29.61 -9.70
CA GLN A 125 0.09 -29.92 -9.02
C GLN A 125 -0.61 -31.12 -9.69
N LEU A 126 0.12 -32.20 -9.90
CA LEU A 126 -0.43 -33.43 -10.48
C LEU A 126 -1.15 -34.24 -9.40
N ASP A 127 -2.41 -34.60 -9.66
CA ASP A 127 -3.12 -35.62 -8.90
C ASP A 127 -2.65 -37.02 -9.33
N GLU A 128 -2.08 -37.77 -8.38
CA GLU A 128 -1.55 -39.11 -8.64
C GLU A 128 -2.65 -40.16 -8.87
N GLU A 129 -3.87 -39.93 -8.38
CA GLU A 129 -4.98 -40.88 -8.47
C GLU A 129 -5.74 -40.73 -9.79
N GLU A 130 -5.99 -39.48 -10.20
CA GLU A 130 -6.78 -39.14 -11.40
C GLU A 130 -5.92 -38.87 -12.65
N ASP A 131 -4.58 -38.86 -12.53
CA ASP A 131 -3.62 -38.54 -13.61
C ASP A 131 -3.94 -37.21 -14.32
N CYS A 132 -4.43 -36.23 -13.56
CA CYS A 132 -4.86 -34.92 -14.02
C CYS A 132 -4.25 -33.80 -13.18
N PHE A 133 -4.27 -32.58 -13.70
CA PHE A 133 -3.78 -31.41 -12.96
C PHE A 133 -4.85 -30.88 -12.01
N ILE A 134 -4.44 -30.57 -10.79
CA ILE A 134 -5.28 -29.92 -9.79
C ILE A 134 -5.35 -28.43 -10.16
N THR A 135 -6.57 -27.93 -10.37
CA THR A 135 -6.88 -26.50 -10.60
C THR A 135 -6.99 -25.71 -9.32
#